data_AF-A0A935MRZ2-F1
#
_entry.id   AF-A0A935MRZ2-F1
#
_cell.length_a   1.000
_cell.length_b   1.000
_cell.length_c   1.000
_cell.angle_alpha   90.00
_cell.angle_beta   90.00
_cell.angle_gamma   90.00
#
_symmetry.space_group_name_H-M   'P 1'
#
loop_
_entity.id
_entity.type
_entity.pdbx_description
1 polymer ?
#
loop_
_entity_poly.entity_id
_entity_poly.type
_entity_poly.pdbx_seq_one_letter_code
_entity_poly.pdbx_strand_id
1 'polypeptide(L)'
;MLFSIIALPIYAGEWRVVPGLHINERYTDNFRLGGGIAGSKGNDEFITQLNPSILINGNARRYRVDVNYLMNNLIYANHSEFNRVRHQLNALGTVELIKDRFFIDGRAMIMQQNASLIGAQGLDNANSFNRRDVNILNVSPYYRHRFGDFATAELRYTHGEVRAEVD
;
A
#
# COMPACT_ATOMS: atom_id res chain seq x y z
N MET A 1 2.16 -26.48 7.65
CA MET A 1 1.32 -25.35 7.19
C MET A 1 0.07 -25.32 8.04
N LEU A 2 -0.17 -24.24 8.78
CA LEU A 2 -1.39 -24.05 9.56
C LEU A 2 -1.97 -22.68 9.17
N PHE A 3 -3.16 -22.66 8.58
CA PHE A 3 -3.90 -21.44 8.31
C PHE A 3 -4.90 -21.22 9.46
N SER A 4 -4.65 -20.22 10.31
CA SER A 4 -5.65 -19.76 11.27
C SER A 4 -6.52 -18.70 10.62
N ILE A 5 -7.80 -19.01 10.43
CA ILE A 5 -8.84 -18.05 10.03
C ILE A 5 -9.51 -17.56 11.31
N ILE A 6 -9.34 -16.29 11.65
CA ILE A 6 -10.11 -15.64 12.71
C ILE A 6 -11.37 -15.05 12.06
N ALA A 7 -12.54 -15.59 12.38
CA ALA A 7 -13.83 -15.04 11.96
C ALA A 7 -14.31 -13.98 12.97
N LEU A 8 -14.60 -12.78 12.50
CA LEU A 8 -15.17 -11.67 13.29
C LEU A 8 -16.69 -11.58 13.06
N PRO A 9 -17.46 -11.00 14.01
CA PRO A 9 -18.93 -11.00 13.96
C PRO A 9 -19.48 -10.27 12.73
N ILE A 10 -20.52 -10.86 12.14
CA ILE A 10 -21.23 -10.35 10.96
C ILE A 10 -22.14 -9.19 11.38
N TYR A 11 -21.75 -7.96 11.06
CA TYR A 11 -22.67 -6.83 10.95
C TYR A 11 -23.30 -6.86 9.56
N ALA A 12 -24.56 -6.42 9.39
CA ALA A 12 -25.27 -6.48 8.11
C ALA A 12 -24.46 -5.81 6.96
N GLY A 13 -23.88 -6.66 6.11
CA GLY A 13 -22.91 -6.33 5.07
C GLY A 13 -21.62 -7.15 5.25
N GLU A 14 -21.28 -7.98 4.26
CA GLU A 14 -20.15 -8.90 4.38
C GLU A 14 -18.83 -8.09 4.32
N TRP A 15 -18.12 -8.08 5.45
CA TRP A 15 -16.74 -7.61 5.52
C TRP A 15 -15.81 -8.81 5.43
N ARG A 16 -14.87 -8.75 4.49
CA ARG A 16 -13.79 -9.70 4.35
C ARG A 16 -12.48 -9.00 4.62
N VAL A 17 -11.82 -9.40 5.70
CA VAL A 17 -10.49 -8.90 6.08
C VAL A 17 -9.52 -10.06 6.00
N VAL A 18 -8.50 -9.93 5.15
CA VAL A 18 -7.48 -10.94 4.92
C VAL A 18 -6.12 -10.35 5.25
N PRO A 19 -5.61 -10.56 6.47
CA PRO A 19 -4.22 -10.26 6.77
C PRO A 19 -3.30 -11.28 6.10
N GLY A 20 -2.10 -10.85 5.74
CA GLY A 20 -1.03 -11.68 5.22
C GLY A 20 0.31 -11.27 5.80
N LEU A 21 1.23 -12.21 5.90
CA LEU A 21 2.58 -11.96 6.37
C LEU A 21 3.55 -12.83 5.58
N HIS A 22 4.51 -12.20 4.93
CA HIS A 22 5.60 -12.91 4.26
C HIS A 22 6.92 -12.55 4.96
N ILE A 23 7.63 -13.59 5.39
CA ILE A 23 8.93 -13.47 6.06
C ILE A 23 9.95 -14.23 5.21
N ASN A 24 11.10 -13.62 4.96
CA ASN A 24 12.24 -14.25 4.32
C ASN A 24 13.51 -13.78 5.04
N GLU A 25 14.45 -14.70 5.24
CA GLU A 25 15.75 -14.40 5.81
C GLU A 25 16.82 -14.90 4.84
N ARG A 26 17.76 -14.02 4.50
CA ARG A 26 18.87 -14.32 3.60
C ARG A 26 20.19 -14.03 4.29
N TYR A 27 21.04 -15.05 4.32
CA TYR A 27 22.45 -14.89 4.67
C TYR A 27 23.28 -14.70 3.40
N THR A 28 24.21 -13.76 3.42
CA THR A 28 25.23 -13.60 2.37
C THR A 28 26.57 -13.28 3.02
N ASP A 29 27.64 -13.92 2.58
CA ASP A 29 29.02 -13.65 3.01
C ASP A 29 29.69 -12.54 2.19
N ASN A 30 29.01 -12.07 1.14
CA ASN A 30 29.55 -11.24 0.08
C ASN A 30 28.68 -9.99 -0.20
N PHE A 31 28.28 -9.27 0.86
CA PHE A 31 27.38 -8.10 0.77
C PHE A 31 27.89 -6.96 -0.15
N ARG A 32 29.22 -6.82 -0.37
CA ARG A 32 29.86 -5.68 -1.06
C ARG A 32 30.40 -5.92 -2.49
N LEU A 33 30.03 -6.98 -3.20
CA LEU A 33 30.51 -7.26 -4.57
C LEU A 33 29.91 -6.36 -5.68
N GLY A 34 29.67 -5.07 -5.38
CA GLY A 34 29.28 -4.03 -6.35
C GLY A 34 30.22 -2.82 -6.42
N GLY A 35 31.28 -2.76 -5.60
CA GLY A 35 32.26 -1.68 -5.59
C GLY A 35 33.67 -2.23 -5.37
N GLY A 36 34.50 -2.19 -6.41
CA GLY A 36 35.80 -2.85 -6.46
C GLY A 36 36.81 -2.36 -5.42
N ILE A 37 36.87 -3.05 -4.28
CA ILE A 37 38.08 -3.10 -3.46
C ILE A 37 38.26 -4.54 -2.97
N ALA A 38 39.15 -5.29 -3.63
CA ALA A 38 39.62 -6.58 -3.16
C ALA A 38 40.39 -6.37 -1.85
N GLY A 39 39.91 -6.94 -0.73
CA GLY A 39 40.72 -7.00 0.48
C GLY A 39 40.02 -7.06 1.84
N SER A 40 38.74 -6.71 1.99
CA SER A 40 38.08 -6.81 3.30
C SER A 40 37.54 -8.22 3.54
N LYS A 41 38.27 -8.98 4.37
CA LYS A 41 37.75 -10.18 5.04
C LYS A 41 36.49 -9.80 5.84
N GLY A 42 35.38 -10.48 5.58
CA GLY A 42 34.16 -10.42 6.38
C GLY A 42 33.25 -9.23 6.06
N ASN A 43 32.24 -9.45 5.23
CA ASN A 43 31.01 -8.65 5.24
C ASN A 43 29.84 -9.64 5.13
N ASP A 44 29.76 -10.54 6.10
CA ASP A 44 28.58 -11.36 6.23
C ASP A 44 27.39 -10.48 6.64
N GLU A 45 26.23 -10.80 6.10
CA GLU A 45 25.04 -10.01 6.26
C GLU A 45 23.83 -10.92 6.36
N PHE A 46 23.00 -10.64 7.35
CA PHE A 46 21.69 -11.24 7.50
C PHE A 46 20.66 -10.20 7.09
N ILE A 47 19.97 -10.48 5.99
CA ILE A 47 18.90 -9.64 5.46
C ILE A 47 17.58 -10.29 5.83
N THR A 48 16.84 -9.66 6.73
CA THR A 48 15.47 -10.03 7.05
C THR A 48 14.50 -9.21 6.22
N GLN A 49 13.68 -9.89 5.44
CA GLN A 49 12.55 -9.30 4.73
C GLN A 49 11.24 -9.64 5.45
N LEU A 50 10.51 -8.61 5.87
CA LEU A 50 9.22 -8.73 6.54
C LEU A 50 8.18 -7.94 5.76
N ASN A 51 7.21 -8.62 5.16
CA ASN A 51 6.18 -7.98 4.35
C ASN A 51 4.78 -8.29 4.90
N PRO A 52 4.25 -7.48 5.83
CA PRO A 52 2.85 -7.59 6.20
C PRO A 52 1.97 -6.99 5.09
N SER A 53 0.81 -7.62 4.88
CA SER A 53 -0.21 -7.16 3.94
C SER A 53 -1.58 -7.26 4.58
N ILE A 54 -2.52 -6.44 4.11
CA ILE A 54 -3.93 -6.58 4.47
C ILE A 54 -4.79 -6.25 3.26
N LEU A 55 -5.79 -7.09 3.05
CA LEU A 55 -6.82 -6.89 2.06
C LEU A 55 -8.18 -6.78 2.77
N ILE A 56 -8.93 -5.73 2.48
CA ILE A 56 -10.23 -5.46 3.07
C ILE A 56 -11.23 -5.26 1.93
N ASN A 57 -12.26 -6.09 1.89
CA ASN A 57 -13.42 -5.87 1.03
C ASN A 57 -14.66 -5.71 1.91
N GLY A 58 -15.49 -4.72 1.61
CA GLY A 58 -16.80 -4.56 2.21
C GLY A 58 -17.81 -4.30 1.11
N ASN A 59 -18.88 -5.10 1.05
CA ASN A 59 -19.94 -4.90 0.07
C ASN A 59 -21.31 -5.04 0.73
N ALA A 60 -22.03 -3.93 0.79
CA ALA A 60 -23.34 -3.85 1.42
C ALA A 60 -24.22 -2.81 0.73
N ARG A 61 -25.47 -2.69 1.18
CA ARG A 61 -26.42 -1.70 0.64
C ARG A 61 -25.91 -0.26 0.77
N ARG A 62 -25.22 0.06 1.87
CA ARG A 62 -24.79 1.42 2.21
C ARG A 62 -23.30 1.68 2.01
N TYR A 63 -22.52 0.68 1.62
CA TYR A 63 -21.10 0.90 1.40
C TYR A 63 -20.52 -0.12 0.43
N ARG A 64 -19.50 0.31 -0.28
CA ARG A 64 -18.59 -0.55 -1.03
C ARG A 64 -17.18 -0.07 -0.75
N VAL A 65 -16.34 -0.94 -0.22
CA VAL A 65 -14.96 -0.61 0.16
C VAL A 65 -14.05 -1.71 -0.37
N ASP A 66 -12.95 -1.29 -0.99
CA ASP A 66 -11.87 -2.15 -1.45
C ASP A 66 -10.54 -1.52 -1.04
N VAL A 67 -9.77 -2.23 -0.22
CA VAL A 67 -8.46 -1.79 0.25
C VAL A 67 -7.48 -2.94 0.08
N ASN A 68 -6.37 -2.65 -0.59
CA ASN A 68 -5.22 -3.53 -0.68
C ASN A 68 -3.98 -2.75 -0.22
N TYR A 69 -3.36 -3.22 0.85
CA TYR A 69 -2.17 -2.61 1.43
C TYR A 69 -1.06 -3.65 1.61
N LEU A 70 0.14 -3.27 1.21
CA LEU A 70 1.35 -4.05 1.37
C LEU A 70 2.47 -3.14 1.89
N MET A 71 3.13 -3.59 2.95
CA MET A 71 4.36 -3.00 3.44
C MET A 71 5.52 -3.93 3.07
N ASN A 72 6.63 -3.37 2.58
CA ASN A 72 7.85 -4.14 2.34
C ASN A 72 8.96 -3.60 3.23
N ASN A 73 9.49 -4.44 4.12
CA ASN A 73 10.58 -4.08 5.00
C ASN A 73 11.80 -4.94 4.66
N LEU A 74 12.95 -4.29 4.50
CA LEU A 74 14.27 -4.92 4.39
C LEU A 74 15.11 -4.43 5.55
N ILE A 75 15.57 -5.36 6.39
CA ILE A 75 16.33 -5.11 7.60
C ILE A 75 17.67 -5.84 7.45
N TYR A 76 18.76 -5.09 7.55
CA TYR A 76 20.14 -5.56 7.51
C TYR A 76 20.66 -5.62 8.95
N ALA A 77 21.20 -6.76 9.35
CA ALA A 77 21.70 -6.98 10.71
C ALA A 77 22.96 -6.16 10.98
N ASN A 78 23.88 -6.11 10.01
CA ASN A 78 25.18 -5.48 10.18
C ASN A 78 25.28 -4.10 9.52
N HIS A 79 24.42 -3.78 8.55
CA HIS A 79 24.45 -2.51 7.82
C HIS A 79 23.07 -1.81 7.79
N SER A 80 22.62 -1.31 8.94
CA SER A 80 21.29 -0.72 9.11
C SER A 80 21.03 0.54 8.27
N GLU A 81 22.08 1.19 7.74
CA GLU A 81 21.97 2.30 6.78
C GLU A 81 21.29 1.91 5.47
N PHE A 82 21.28 0.62 5.13
CA PHE A 82 20.58 0.07 3.97
C PHE A 82 19.16 -0.38 4.30
N ASN A 83 18.69 -0.26 5.54
CA ASN A 83 17.31 -0.59 5.89
C ASN A 83 16.35 0.23 5.02
N ARG A 84 15.28 -0.42 4.57
CA ARG A 84 14.25 0.19 3.74
C ARG A 84 12.88 -0.26 4.18
N VAL A 85 11.97 0.69 4.29
CA VAL A 85 10.53 0.45 4.49
C VAL A 85 9.81 1.08 3.32
N ARG A 86 8.91 0.32 2.69
CA ARG A 86 8.14 0.77 1.54
C ARG A 86 6.67 0.46 1.74
N HIS A 87 5.83 1.36 1.25
CA HIS A 87 4.39 1.25 1.35
C HIS A 87 3.77 1.17 -0.04
N GLN A 88 2.81 0.29 -0.21
CA GLN A 88 1.96 0.22 -1.40
C GLN A 88 0.51 0.16 -0.93
N LEU A 89 -0.31 1.07 -1.43
CA LEU A 89 -1.72 1.18 -1.06
C LEU A 89 -2.55 1.41 -2.31
N ASN A 90 -3.64 0.67 -2.45
CA ASN A 90 -4.74 1.00 -3.31
C ASN A 90 -6.02 0.87 -2.50
N ALA A 91 -6.72 1.98 -2.29
CA ALA A 91 -7.97 2.03 -1.56
C ALA A 91 -9.01 2.80 -2.34
N LEU A 92 -10.21 2.25 -2.43
CA LEU A 92 -11.39 2.87 -2.99
C LEU A 92 -12.57 2.58 -2.08
N GLY A 93 -13.42 3.57 -1.85
CA GLY A 93 -14.63 3.37 -1.07
C GLY A 93 -15.73 4.35 -1.42
N THR A 94 -16.97 3.89 -1.30
CA THR A 94 -18.17 4.72 -1.28
C THR A 94 -18.97 4.34 -0.05
N VAL A 95 -19.42 5.33 0.72
CA VAL A 95 -20.29 5.14 1.88
C VAL A 95 -21.51 6.05 1.76
N GLU A 96 -22.69 5.49 1.93
CA GLU A 96 -23.97 6.16 2.07
C GLU A 96 -24.24 6.40 3.56
N LEU A 97 -24.18 7.65 3.98
CA LEU A 97 -24.44 8.08 5.35
C LEU A 97 -25.93 8.34 5.59
N ILE A 98 -26.60 8.95 4.63
CA ILE A 98 -28.05 9.16 4.65
C ILE A 98 -28.63 8.48 3.42
N LYS A 99 -29.59 7.57 3.66
CA LYS A 99 -30.24 6.78 2.61
C LYS A 99 -30.66 7.66 1.44
N ASP A 100 -30.15 7.31 0.27
CA ASP A 100 -30.36 7.89 -1.05
C ASP A 100 -29.98 9.38 -1.18
N ARG A 101 -29.33 9.96 -0.16
CA ARG A 101 -29.16 11.41 -0.04
C ARG A 101 -27.73 11.87 0.21
N PHE A 102 -27.00 11.26 1.14
CA PHE A 102 -25.67 11.77 1.49
C PHE A 102 -24.65 10.65 1.41
N PHE A 103 -23.63 10.91 0.62
CA PHE A 103 -22.62 9.94 0.22
C PHE A 103 -21.23 10.54 0.35
N ILE A 104 -20.25 9.68 0.57
CA ILE A 104 -18.83 10.02 0.55
C ILE A 104 -18.13 9.00 -0.33
N ASP A 105 -17.48 9.49 -1.38
CA ASP A 105 -16.51 8.71 -2.17
C ASP A 105 -15.09 9.01 -1.66
N GLY A 106 -14.25 8.00 -1.61
CA GLY A 106 -12.86 8.09 -1.18
C GLY A 106 -11.96 7.24 -2.05
N ARG A 107 -10.77 7.77 -2.37
CA ARG A 107 -9.69 7.04 -3.04
C ARG A 107 -8.37 7.41 -2.40
N ALA A 108 -7.55 6.41 -2.06
CA ALA A 108 -6.17 6.61 -1.64
C ALA A 108 -5.24 5.68 -2.41
N MET A 109 -4.06 6.18 -2.78
CA MET A 109 -3.07 5.41 -3.52
C MET A 109 -1.66 5.81 -3.10
N ILE A 110 -0.86 4.82 -2.69
CA ILE A 110 0.58 4.96 -2.48
C ILE A 110 1.25 4.06 -3.50
N MET A 111 2.05 4.64 -4.39
CA MET A 111 2.83 3.89 -5.38
C MET A 111 4.25 4.43 -5.47
N GLN A 112 5.19 3.56 -5.84
CA GLN A 112 6.56 3.95 -6.06
C GLN A 112 6.92 3.91 -7.54
N GLN A 113 7.29 5.06 -8.10
CA GLN A 113 7.71 5.18 -9.50
C GLN A 113 9.25 5.19 -9.58
N ASN A 114 9.83 4.31 -10.41
CA ASN A 114 11.25 4.35 -10.72
C ASN A 114 11.56 5.65 -11.49
N ALA A 115 12.49 6.46 -11.00
CA ALA A 115 12.78 7.77 -11.58
C ALA A 115 13.93 7.76 -12.61
N SER A 116 14.40 6.60 -13.09
CA SER A 116 15.29 6.52 -14.26
C SER A 116 15.31 5.12 -14.93
N LEU A 117 15.55 5.12 -16.26
CA LEU A 117 15.72 3.96 -17.14
C LEU A 117 17.19 3.68 -17.52
N ILE A 118 18.16 4.36 -16.89
CA ILE A 118 19.59 4.19 -17.17
C ILE A 118 20.33 3.88 -15.87
N GLY A 119 20.52 2.58 -15.61
CA GLY A 119 21.30 2.04 -14.50
C GLY A 119 21.22 0.50 -14.51
N ALA A 120 22.33 -0.17 -14.23
CA ALA A 120 22.39 -1.63 -14.24
C ALA A 120 21.39 -2.24 -13.26
N GLN A 121 20.37 -2.94 -13.76
CA GLN A 121 19.45 -3.71 -12.93
C GLN A 121 20.13 -5.02 -12.52
N GLY A 122 20.74 -5.03 -11.34
CA GLY A 122 21.09 -6.28 -10.67
C GLY A 122 19.83 -7.11 -10.41
N LEU A 123 19.95 -8.44 -10.49
CA LEU A 123 18.87 -9.43 -10.36
C LEU A 123 18.16 -9.48 -8.99
N ASP A 124 18.41 -8.51 -8.11
CA ASP A 124 17.85 -8.42 -6.78
C ASP A 124 17.43 -6.98 -6.48
N ASN A 125 16.37 -6.82 -5.68
CA ASN A 125 15.77 -5.55 -5.18
C ASN A 125 16.73 -4.64 -4.36
N ALA A 126 18.04 -4.83 -4.48
CA ALA A 126 19.10 -4.18 -3.70
C ALA A 126 19.64 -2.87 -4.32
N ASN A 127 19.26 -2.51 -5.56
CA ASN A 127 19.73 -1.29 -6.22
C ASN A 127 18.70 -0.16 -6.12
N SER A 128 18.91 0.74 -5.14
CA SER A 128 18.03 1.85 -4.76
C SER A 128 18.68 3.21 -5.06
N PHE A 129 18.79 3.58 -6.33
CA PHE A 129 19.10 4.96 -6.69
C PHE A 129 17.96 5.50 -7.54
N ASN A 130 17.24 6.50 -7.01
CA ASN A 130 16.23 7.32 -7.67
C ASN A 130 14.83 6.65 -7.80
N ARG A 131 14.07 6.58 -6.71
CA ARG A 131 12.64 6.19 -6.72
C ARG A 131 11.80 7.26 -6.03
N ARG A 132 10.62 7.55 -6.59
CA ARG A 132 9.71 8.59 -6.10
C ARG A 132 8.45 7.95 -5.55
N ASP A 133 8.09 8.28 -4.32
CA ASP A 133 6.84 7.88 -3.70
C ASP A 133 5.76 8.89 -4.06
N VAL A 134 4.73 8.41 -4.77
CA VAL A 134 3.57 9.19 -5.17
C VAL A 134 2.39 8.78 -4.32
N ASN A 135 1.89 9.73 -3.55
CA ASN A 135 0.81 9.55 -2.60
C ASN A 135 -0.38 10.41 -3.02
N ILE A 136 -1.52 9.77 -3.28
CA ILE A 136 -2.74 10.42 -3.78
C ILE A 136 -3.85 10.15 -2.77
N LEU A 137 -4.56 11.18 -2.35
CA LEU A 137 -5.75 11.09 -1.51
C LEU A 137 -6.84 11.96 -2.11
N ASN A 138 -7.99 11.37 -2.44
CA ASN A 138 -9.17 12.10 -2.88
C ASN A 138 -10.36 11.73 -2.00
N VAL A 139 -11.11 12.73 -1.55
CA VAL A 139 -12.35 12.56 -0.78
C VAL A 139 -13.41 13.47 -1.36
N SER A 140 -14.57 12.91 -1.68
CA SER A 140 -15.66 13.62 -2.34
C SER A 140 -16.99 13.37 -1.64
N PRO A 141 -17.39 14.21 -0.67
CA PRO A 141 -18.75 14.19 -0.16
C PRO A 141 -19.73 14.77 -1.20
N TYR A 142 -20.90 14.15 -1.31
CA TYR A 142 -21.96 14.67 -2.15
C TYR A 142 -23.35 14.43 -1.56
N TYR A 143 -24.22 15.41 -1.79
CA TYR A 143 -25.63 15.35 -1.44
C TYR A 143 -26.47 15.26 -2.71
N ARG A 144 -27.42 14.32 -2.72
CA ARG A 144 -28.37 14.09 -3.79
C ARG A 144 -29.79 14.28 -3.28
N HIS A 145 -30.58 15.03 -4.04
CA HIS A 145 -32.01 15.19 -3.78
C HIS A 145 -32.80 14.78 -5.00
N ARG A 146 -33.75 13.87 -4.81
CA ARG A 146 -34.66 13.41 -5.85
C ARG A 146 -36.01 14.11 -5.67
N PHE A 147 -36.41 14.89 -6.67
CA PHE A 147 -37.73 15.54 -6.73
C PHE A 147 -38.69 14.60 -7.46
N GLY A 148 -39.23 13.61 -6.75
CA GLY A 148 -40.10 12.59 -7.34
C GLY A 148 -39.43 11.84 -8.50
N ASP A 149 -40.15 11.66 -9.61
CA ASP A 149 -39.64 10.94 -10.78
C ASP A 149 -39.20 11.87 -11.93
N PHE A 150 -39.29 13.19 -11.74
CA PHE A 150 -39.05 14.14 -12.83
C PHE A 150 -37.67 14.80 -12.79
N ALA A 151 -37.04 14.92 -11.62
CA ALA A 151 -35.73 15.56 -11.50
C ALA A 151 -34.89 15.02 -10.34
N THR A 152 -33.56 15.09 -10.50
CA THR A 152 -32.57 14.83 -9.44
C THR A 152 -31.52 15.92 -9.47
N ALA A 153 -31.21 16.48 -8.30
CA ALA A 153 -30.12 17.43 -8.11
C ALA A 153 -28.99 16.79 -7.29
N GLU A 154 -27.75 17.04 -7.67
CA GLU A 154 -26.56 16.62 -6.93
C GLU A 154 -25.66 17.83 -6.66
N LEU A 155 -25.21 17.96 -5.41
CA LEU A 155 -24.19 18.90 -5.00
C LEU A 155 -22.99 18.10 -4.49
N ARG A 156 -21.84 18.26 -5.16
CA ARG A 156 -20.62 17.52 -4.87
C ARG A 156 -19.46 18.47 -4.59
N TYR A 157 -18.68 18.15 -3.56
CA TYR A 157 -17.39 18.75 -3.30
C TYR A 157 -16.31 17.67 -3.40
N THR A 158 -15.13 18.01 -3.93
CA THR A 158 -14.00 17.09 -4.04
C THR A 158 -12.75 17.78 -3.50
N HIS A 159 -12.14 17.17 -2.49
CA HIS A 159 -10.81 17.53 -2.00
C HIS A 159 -9.81 16.48 -2.45
N GLY A 160 -8.70 16.91 -3.04
CA GLY A 160 -7.66 16.03 -3.57
C GLY A 160 -6.28 16.52 -3.19
N GLU A 161 -5.42 15.61 -2.75
CA GLU A 161 -4.02 15.84 -2.44
C GLU A 161 -3.14 14.89 -3.23
N VAL A 162 -2.04 15.44 -3.78
CA VAL A 162 -0.97 14.67 -4.39
C VAL A 162 0.33 15.09 -3.75
N ARG A 163 1.06 14.14 -3.18
CA ARG A 163 2.39 14.34 -2.61
C ARG A 163 3.37 13.46 -3.35
N ALA A 164 4.52 14.02 -3.69
CA ALA A 164 5.58 13.30 -4.37
C ALA A 164 6.89 13.50 -3.60
N GLU A 165 7.36 12.45 -2.95
CA GLU A 165 8.57 12.47 -2.14
C GLU A 165 9.69 11.70 -2.86
N VAL A 166 10.92 12.21 -2.78
CA VAL A 166 12.10 11.62 -3.41
C VAL A 166 12.97 11.05 -2.30
N ASP A 167 13.22 9.75 -2.34
CA ASP A 167 14.17 9.03 -1.46
C ASP A 167 15.63 9.28 -1.85
#